data_AF-A0A0C3D4B4-F1
#
_entry.id   AF-A0A0C3D4B4-F1
#
_cell.length_a   1.000
_cell.length_b   1.000
_cell.length_c   1.000
_cell.angle_alpha   90.00
_cell.angle_beta   90.00
_cell.angle_gamma   90.00
#
_symmetry.space_group_name_H-M   'P 1'
#
loop_
_entity.id
_entity.type
_entity.pdbx_description
1 polymer ?
#
loop_
_entity_poly.entity_id
_entity_poly.type
_entity_poly.pdbx_seq_one_letter_code
_entity_poly.pdbx_strand_id
1 'polypeptide(L)'
;MDQTCRLDIAVLCKPILAIVSVVYRPVTVDELVSFVDIPAGASNDESLAEIIGLSVKDFLLVEAAPKTFPSGIDDVHYSIFSRSLRVVSWKLKCNIYGLGAPGFPIDQVTPPDPDPLAAGQYSCVYWIHHLCDYNPSKKVDNDFQDDGLIDAFRR
;
A
#
# COMPACT_ATOMS: atom_id res chain seq x y z
N MET A 1 12.46 14.79 23.67
CA MET A 1 11.40 14.14 22.86
C MET A 1 12.03 13.31 21.73
N ASP A 2 13.08 12.51 22.01
CA ASP A 2 13.95 11.97 20.92
C ASP A 2 14.28 10.45 21.03
N GLN A 3 13.59 9.73 21.94
CA GLN A 3 13.76 8.26 22.03
C GLN A 3 12.54 7.52 21.45
N THR A 4 11.33 8.06 21.62
CA THR A 4 10.07 7.43 21.21
C THR A 4 9.91 7.40 19.68
N CYS A 5 10.19 8.50 18.98
CA CYS A 5 10.10 8.54 17.50
C CYS A 5 11.07 7.55 16.83
N ARG A 6 12.30 7.43 17.34
CA ARG A 6 13.29 6.47 16.80
C ARG A 6 12.87 5.00 17.01
N LEU A 7 12.21 4.71 18.13
CA LEU A 7 11.64 3.39 18.40
C LEU A 7 10.48 3.07 17.45
N ASP A 8 9.62 4.04 17.16
CA ASP A 8 8.48 3.87 16.26
C ASP A 8 8.94 3.63 14.80
N ILE A 9 9.94 4.37 14.32
CA ILE A 9 10.52 4.17 12.97
C ILE A 9 11.12 2.77 12.83
N ALA A 10 11.89 2.29 13.82
CA ALA A 10 12.50 0.96 13.78
C ALA A 10 11.45 -0.17 13.72
N VAL A 11 10.28 0.04 14.33
CA VAL A 11 9.14 -0.90 14.25
C VAL A 11 8.51 -0.88 12.86
N LEU A 12 8.43 0.28 12.20
CA LEU A 12 7.86 0.44 10.86
C LEU A 12 8.81 0.01 9.73
N CYS A 13 10.13 0.01 9.96
CA CYS A 13 11.11 -0.37 8.94
C CYS A 13 10.83 -1.74 8.31
N LYS A 14 10.50 -2.76 9.12
CA LYS A 14 10.26 -4.12 8.61
C LYS A 14 9.01 -4.21 7.72
N PRO A 15 7.82 -3.74 8.14
CA PRO A 15 6.65 -3.66 7.26
C PRO A 15 6.89 -2.84 5.99
N ILE A 16 7.57 -1.69 6.10
CA ILE A 16 7.85 -0.83 4.94
C ILE A 16 8.76 -1.56 3.97
N LEU A 17 9.88 -2.13 4.44
CA LEU A 17 10.82 -2.91 3.63
C LEU A 17 10.15 -4.11 2.96
N ALA A 18 9.23 -4.77 3.67
CA ALA A 18 8.44 -5.86 3.11
C ALA A 18 7.57 -5.38 1.94
N ILE A 19 6.84 -4.27 2.09
CA ILE A 19 6.01 -3.70 1.03
C ILE A 19 6.86 -3.26 -0.16
N VAL A 20 7.89 -2.43 0.07
CA VAL A 20 8.71 -1.89 -1.02
C VAL A 20 9.45 -2.98 -1.82
N SER A 21 9.61 -4.19 -1.25
CA SER A 21 10.19 -5.34 -1.95
C SER A 21 9.27 -6.02 -2.96
N VAL A 22 7.95 -5.84 -2.84
CA VAL A 22 6.95 -6.52 -3.67
C VAL A 22 6.11 -5.56 -4.53
N VAL A 23 6.29 -4.25 -4.36
CA VAL A 23 5.58 -3.25 -5.16
C VAL A 23 6.10 -3.22 -6.59
N TYR A 24 5.19 -3.04 -7.56
CA TYR A 24 5.52 -3.05 -8.99
C TYR A 24 6.08 -1.71 -9.50
N ARG A 25 6.02 -0.67 -8.66
CA ARG A 25 6.63 0.64 -8.91
C ARG A 25 7.07 1.28 -7.58
N PRO A 26 7.97 2.27 -7.60
CA PRO A 26 8.24 3.09 -6.42
C PRO A 26 6.93 3.71 -5.87
N VAL A 27 6.71 3.53 -4.57
CA VAL A 27 5.55 4.08 -3.84
C VAL A 27 5.91 5.42 -3.20
N THR A 28 4.97 6.35 -3.16
CA THR A 28 5.14 7.61 -2.42
C THR A 28 4.83 7.43 -0.93
N VAL A 29 5.15 8.43 -0.10
CA VAL A 29 4.77 8.44 1.32
C VAL A 29 3.24 8.42 1.47
N ASP A 30 2.52 9.17 0.65
CA ASP A 30 1.04 9.19 0.64
C ASP A 30 0.46 7.80 0.31
N GLU A 31 1.09 7.05 -0.57
CA GLU A 31 0.66 5.69 -0.90
C GLU A 31 1.02 4.70 0.21
N LEU A 32 2.17 4.87 0.86
CA LEU A 32 2.65 3.99 1.91
C LEU A 32 1.75 4.02 3.16
N VAL A 33 1.21 5.19 3.53
CA VAL A 33 0.24 5.30 4.64
C VAL A 33 -1.06 4.53 4.39
N SER A 34 -1.31 4.09 3.15
CA SER A 34 -2.45 3.22 2.83
C SER A 34 -2.19 1.74 3.14
N PHE A 35 -0.92 1.35 3.27
CA PHE A 35 -0.48 -0.03 3.51
C PHE A 35 0.04 -0.27 4.92
N VAL A 36 0.48 0.78 5.60
CA VAL A 36 1.05 0.71 6.95
C VAL A 36 0.30 1.70 7.84
N ASP A 37 -0.09 1.24 9.02
CA ASP A 37 -0.69 2.11 10.04
C ASP A 37 0.42 2.97 10.65
N ILE A 38 0.65 4.15 10.09
CA ILE A 38 1.66 5.11 10.58
C ILE A 38 1.03 5.95 11.71
N PRO A 39 1.58 5.94 12.93
CA PRO A 39 1.08 6.78 14.01
C PRO A 39 1.27 8.25 13.64
N ALA A 40 0.28 9.09 13.99
CA ALA A 40 0.17 10.49 13.55
C ALA A 40 1.40 11.40 13.86
N GLY A 41 2.36 10.94 14.66
CA GLY A 41 3.61 11.65 14.95
C GLY A 41 4.80 11.28 14.06
N ALA A 42 4.70 10.20 13.25
CA ALA A 42 5.81 9.69 12.42
C ALA A 42 5.65 10.01 10.92
N SER A 43 4.51 10.58 10.51
CA SER A 43 4.20 10.87 9.09
C SER A 43 5.00 12.02 8.49
N ASN A 44 5.65 12.84 9.33
CA ASN A 44 6.35 14.05 8.91
C ASN A 44 7.87 13.85 8.82
N ASP A 45 8.35 12.64 9.09
CA ASP A 45 9.78 12.39 9.19
C ASP A 45 10.37 12.17 7.80
N GLU A 46 11.31 13.05 7.45
CA GLU A 46 12.31 12.90 6.39
C GLU A 46 12.91 11.48 6.37
N SER A 47 12.94 10.80 7.52
CA SER A 47 13.32 9.40 7.70
C SER A 47 12.44 8.39 6.95
N LEU A 48 11.13 8.61 6.78
CA LEU A 48 10.29 7.71 5.96
C LEU A 48 10.64 7.84 4.47
N ALA A 49 10.86 9.06 4.00
CA ALA A 49 11.33 9.32 2.65
C ALA A 49 12.73 8.72 2.43
N GLU A 50 13.61 8.81 3.43
CA GLU A 50 14.93 8.17 3.41
C GLU A 50 14.79 6.64 3.36
N ILE A 51 13.91 6.01 4.16
CA ILE A 51 13.68 4.54 4.13
C ILE A 51 13.12 4.08 2.77
N ILE A 52 12.23 4.85 2.16
CA ILE A 52 11.72 4.58 0.81
C ILE A 52 12.83 4.77 -0.24
N GLY A 53 13.68 5.79 -0.06
CA GLY A 53 14.81 6.12 -0.93
C GLY A 53 16.02 5.19 -0.76
N LEU A 54 16.15 4.52 0.38
CA LEU A 54 17.13 3.47 0.63
C LEU A 54 16.78 2.31 -0.29
N SER A 55 17.45 2.33 -1.45
CA SER A 55 17.46 1.33 -2.50
C SER A 55 17.17 -0.07 -1.95
N VAL A 56 15.93 -0.50 -2.16
CA VAL A 56 15.40 -1.84 -1.87
C VAL A 56 16.33 -2.95 -2.37
N LYS A 57 17.18 -2.66 -3.36
CA LYS A 57 18.22 -3.57 -3.86
C LYS A 57 19.30 -3.91 -2.82
N ASP A 58 19.76 -2.96 -2.01
CA ASP A 58 20.91 -3.20 -1.11
C ASP A 58 20.50 -3.97 0.15
N PHE A 59 19.24 -3.83 0.60
CA PHE A 59 18.73 -4.59 1.74
C PHE A 59 18.33 -6.02 1.38
N LEU A 60 17.82 -6.26 0.16
CA LEU A 60 17.51 -7.60 -0.33
C LEU A 60 18.77 -8.45 -0.62
N LEU A 61 19.93 -7.80 -0.82
CA LEU A 61 21.23 -8.45 -0.97
C LEU A 61 21.79 -9.00 0.36
N VAL A 62 21.24 -8.62 1.52
CA VAL A 62 21.74 -9.06 2.83
C VAL A 62 20.77 -10.08 3.47
N GLU A 63 20.90 -11.34 3.05
CA GLU A 63 20.66 -12.56 3.85
C GLU A 63 19.52 -12.55 4.91
N ALA A 64 18.30 -12.13 4.57
CA ALA A 64 17.24 -12.15 5.57
C ALA A 64 15.81 -12.38 5.07
N ALA A 65 15.59 -12.92 3.87
CA ALA A 65 14.23 -13.25 3.40
C ALA A 65 13.35 -14.00 4.43
N PRO A 66 13.86 -14.98 5.22
CA PRO A 66 13.06 -15.62 6.28
C PRO A 66 12.80 -14.72 7.50
N LYS A 67 13.65 -13.71 7.74
CA LYS A 67 13.56 -12.79 8.89
C LYS A 67 12.76 -11.52 8.56
N THR A 68 12.70 -11.11 7.28
CA THR A 68 11.87 -10.01 6.79
C THR A 68 10.43 -10.46 6.56
N PHE A 69 10.23 -11.73 6.21
CA PHE A 69 8.91 -12.33 5.95
C PHE A 69 8.67 -13.54 6.84
N PRO A 70 8.40 -13.37 8.16
CA PRO A 70 8.12 -14.49 9.05
C PRO A 70 6.92 -15.33 8.58
N SER A 71 5.99 -14.71 7.84
CA SER A 71 4.82 -15.37 7.25
C SER A 71 4.91 -15.60 5.73
N GLY A 72 6.06 -15.27 5.12
CA GLY A 72 6.32 -15.43 3.69
C GLY A 72 5.89 -14.23 2.82
N ILE A 73 6.40 -14.22 1.58
CA ILE A 73 6.13 -13.16 0.59
C ILE A 73 4.65 -13.11 0.18
N ASP A 74 3.99 -14.28 0.11
CA ASP A 74 2.57 -14.42 -0.25
C ASP A 74 1.66 -13.59 0.70
N ASP A 75 2.00 -13.54 1.99
CA ASP A 75 1.25 -12.75 2.98
C ASP A 75 1.41 -11.25 2.81
N VAL A 76 2.54 -10.81 2.26
CA VAL A 76 2.74 -9.39 1.94
C VAL A 76 1.83 -8.99 0.79
N HIS A 77 1.77 -9.81 -0.29
CA HIS A 77 0.84 -9.58 -1.39
C HIS A 77 -0.62 -9.57 -0.91
N TYR A 78 -1.03 -10.51 -0.04
CA TYR A 78 -2.36 -10.48 0.57
C TYR A 78 -2.62 -9.21 1.40
N SER A 79 -1.64 -8.77 2.19
CA SER A 79 -1.78 -7.57 3.02
C SER A 79 -1.94 -6.29 2.19
N ILE A 80 -1.23 -6.21 1.05
CA ILE A 80 -1.35 -5.08 0.11
C ILE A 80 -2.70 -5.16 -0.59
N PHE A 81 -3.08 -6.34 -1.12
CA PHE A 81 -4.37 -6.56 -1.76
C PHE A 81 -5.54 -6.15 -0.85
N SER A 82 -5.60 -6.67 0.37
CA SER A 82 -6.70 -6.41 1.32
C SER A 82 -6.80 -4.94 1.71
N ARG A 83 -5.67 -4.26 1.93
CA ARG A 83 -5.64 -2.82 2.20
C ARG A 83 -5.98 -1.98 0.97
N SER A 84 -5.46 -2.34 -0.20
CA SER A 84 -5.83 -1.70 -1.46
C SER A 84 -7.33 -1.77 -1.68
N LEU A 85 -7.95 -2.92 -1.44
CA LEU A 85 -9.38 -3.08 -1.62
C LEU A 85 -10.18 -2.18 -0.67
N ARG A 86 -9.74 -2.00 0.58
CA ARG A 86 -10.36 -1.02 1.51
C ARG A 86 -10.24 0.41 1.00
N VAL A 87 -9.07 0.78 0.45
CA VAL A 87 -8.84 2.12 -0.11
C VAL A 87 -9.74 2.34 -1.33
N VAL A 88 -9.76 1.38 -2.24
CA VAL A 88 -10.52 1.44 -3.49
C VAL A 88 -12.02 1.43 -3.21
N SER A 89 -12.51 0.60 -2.28
CA SER A 89 -13.95 0.53 -1.95
C SER A 89 -14.47 1.74 -1.18
N TRP A 90 -13.66 2.31 -0.29
CA TRP A 90 -14.09 3.43 0.57
C TRP A 90 -13.81 4.81 -0.05
N LYS A 91 -12.65 4.99 -0.70
CA LYS A 91 -12.22 6.31 -1.21
C LYS A 91 -12.65 6.60 -2.63
N LEU A 92 -12.76 5.59 -3.51
CA LEU A 92 -13.16 5.87 -4.89
C LEU A 92 -14.64 6.21 -4.94
N LYS A 93 -14.91 7.43 -5.35
CA LYS A 93 -16.25 7.91 -5.69
C LYS A 93 -16.30 8.22 -7.16
N CYS A 94 -17.47 8.06 -7.78
CA CYS A 94 -17.69 8.52 -9.14
C CYS A 94 -17.28 10.00 -9.25
N ASN A 95 -16.56 10.34 -10.31
CA ASN A 95 -16.10 11.71 -10.55
C ASN A 95 -15.25 12.29 -9.41
N ILE A 96 -14.25 11.53 -8.93
CA ILE A 96 -13.39 11.92 -7.79
C ILE A 96 -12.70 13.29 -7.96
N TYR A 97 -12.42 13.69 -9.21
CA TYR A 97 -11.83 14.99 -9.55
C TYR A 97 -12.86 16.08 -9.92
N GLY A 98 -14.17 15.79 -9.86
CA GLY A 98 -15.19 16.80 -10.14
C GLY A 98 -15.29 17.26 -11.60
N LEU A 99 -14.76 16.49 -12.56
CA LEU A 99 -14.66 16.82 -14.00
C LEU A 99 -16.01 16.98 -14.72
N GLY A 100 -17.10 16.53 -14.10
CA GLY A 100 -18.48 16.85 -14.49
C GLY A 100 -19.05 16.00 -15.62
N ALA A 101 -18.24 15.62 -16.62
CA ALA A 101 -18.68 14.77 -17.72
C ALA A 101 -17.65 13.70 -18.12
N PRO A 102 -18.10 12.49 -18.54
CA PRO A 102 -17.22 11.51 -19.18
C PRO A 102 -16.54 12.10 -20.43
N GLY A 103 -15.26 11.81 -20.63
CA GLY A 103 -14.51 12.30 -21.79
C GLY A 103 -13.88 13.70 -21.62
N PHE A 104 -13.86 14.25 -20.41
CA PHE A 104 -13.08 15.46 -20.10
C PHE A 104 -11.60 15.27 -20.52
N PRO A 105 -10.98 16.23 -21.24
CA PRO A 105 -9.62 16.07 -21.75
C PRO A 105 -8.60 15.88 -20.61
N ILE A 106 -7.79 14.81 -20.69
CA ILE A 106 -6.84 14.46 -19.63
C ILE A 106 -5.76 15.52 -19.43
N ASP A 107 -5.38 16.22 -20.50
CA ASP A 107 -4.42 17.33 -20.49
C ASP A 107 -4.91 18.56 -19.72
N GLN A 108 -6.22 18.64 -19.46
CA GLN A 108 -6.85 19.74 -18.71
C GLN A 108 -7.16 19.34 -17.26
N VAL A 109 -6.88 18.09 -16.87
CA VAL A 109 -7.10 17.62 -15.50
C VAL A 109 -5.92 18.05 -14.63
N THR A 110 -6.18 18.91 -13.65
CA THR A 110 -5.23 19.27 -12.61
C THR A 110 -5.69 18.69 -11.27
N PRO A 111 -4.87 17.85 -10.60
CA PRO A 111 -5.19 17.41 -9.24
C PRO A 111 -5.29 18.61 -8.30
N PRO A 112 -6.37 18.72 -7.49
CA PRO A 112 -6.45 19.73 -6.44
C PRO A 112 -5.44 19.45 -5.31
N ASP A 113 -5.21 20.41 -4.43
CA ASP A 113 -4.39 20.25 -3.23
C ASP A 113 -5.27 20.26 -1.97
N PRO A 114 -5.34 19.16 -1.18
CA PRO A 114 -4.64 17.88 -1.39
C PRO A 114 -5.27 17.02 -2.49
N ASP A 115 -4.45 16.21 -3.18
CA ASP A 115 -4.95 15.30 -4.23
C ASP A 115 -5.79 14.19 -3.58
N PRO A 116 -7.10 14.10 -3.89
CA PRO A 116 -8.01 13.13 -3.29
C PRO A 116 -7.59 11.67 -3.57
N LEU A 117 -6.81 11.44 -4.63
CA LEU A 117 -6.33 10.12 -5.00
C LEU A 117 -4.91 9.84 -4.52
N ALA A 118 -4.14 10.81 -4.01
CA ALA A 118 -2.71 10.65 -3.70
C ALA A 118 -2.40 9.34 -2.95
N ALA A 119 -3.15 9.04 -1.90
CA ALA A 119 -2.97 7.83 -1.10
C ALA A 119 -3.53 6.54 -1.73
N GLY A 120 -4.38 6.65 -2.74
CA GLY A 120 -5.06 5.53 -3.39
C GLY A 120 -4.53 5.20 -4.78
N GLN A 121 -3.69 6.03 -5.40
CA GLN A 121 -3.24 5.87 -6.78
C GLN A 121 -2.65 4.47 -7.03
N TYR A 122 -1.66 4.05 -6.24
CA TYR A 122 -1.08 2.70 -6.34
C TYR A 122 -2.16 1.61 -6.23
N SER A 123 -3.00 1.72 -5.19
CA SER A 123 -4.05 0.75 -4.92
C SER A 123 -5.05 0.64 -6.09
N CYS A 124 -5.36 1.73 -6.79
CA CYS A 124 -6.27 1.72 -7.94
C CYS A 124 -5.71 0.95 -9.13
N VAL A 125 -4.39 0.86 -9.26
CA VAL A 125 -3.72 0.23 -10.41
C VAL A 125 -3.30 -1.21 -10.12
N TYR A 126 -2.78 -1.48 -8.92
CA TYR A 126 -2.04 -2.72 -8.64
C TYR A 126 -2.75 -3.72 -7.72
N TRP A 127 -3.94 -3.42 -7.19
CA TRP A 127 -4.64 -4.33 -6.27
C TRP A 127 -4.87 -5.73 -6.86
N ILE A 128 -5.22 -5.83 -8.16
CA ILE A 128 -5.41 -7.12 -8.86
C ILE A 128 -4.08 -7.86 -9.00
N HIS A 129 -2.98 -7.14 -9.25
CA HIS A 129 -1.66 -7.78 -9.41
C HIS A 129 -1.24 -8.47 -8.11
N HIS A 130 -1.43 -7.80 -6.96
CA HIS A 130 -1.20 -8.40 -5.65
C HIS A 130 -2.14 -9.57 -5.35
N LEU A 131 -3.39 -9.54 -5.83
CA LEU A 131 -4.31 -10.68 -5.72
C LEU A 131 -3.83 -11.89 -6.53
N CYS A 132 -3.32 -11.67 -7.74
CA CYS A 132 -2.80 -12.74 -8.61
C CYS A 132 -1.51 -13.38 -8.05
N ASP A 133 -0.65 -12.56 -7.47
CA ASP A 133 0.62 -13.03 -6.88
C ASP A 133 0.43 -13.62 -5.48
N TYR A 134 -0.68 -13.31 -4.82
CA TYR A 134 -1.12 -14.08 -3.66
C TYR A 134 -1.54 -15.49 -4.10
N ASN A 135 -0.86 -16.51 -3.58
CA ASN A 135 -1.23 -17.91 -3.86
C ASN A 135 -2.14 -18.46 -2.75
N PRO A 136 -3.47 -18.48 -2.93
CA PRO A 136 -4.40 -19.03 -1.95
C PRO A 136 -4.25 -20.54 -1.78
N SER A 137 -3.69 -21.26 -2.76
CA SER A 137 -3.60 -22.73 -2.71
C SER A 137 -2.60 -23.27 -1.68
N LYS A 138 -1.75 -22.41 -1.09
CA LYS A 138 -0.80 -22.79 -0.02
C LYS A 138 -1.38 -22.65 1.39
N LYS A 139 -2.49 -21.93 1.56
CA LYS A 139 -3.16 -21.78 2.85
C LYS A 139 -4.54 -22.40 2.73
N VAL A 140 -4.68 -23.62 3.27
CA VAL A 140 -6.00 -24.18 3.57
C VAL A 140 -6.56 -23.40 4.74
N ASP A 141 -7.07 -22.21 4.49
CA ASP A 141 -7.86 -21.47 5.48
C ASP A 141 -9.03 -20.79 4.78
N ASN A 142 -10.19 -20.89 5.42
CA ASN A 142 -11.54 -20.61 4.94
C ASN A 142 -11.82 -19.11 4.69
N ASP A 143 -10.82 -18.29 4.39
CA ASP A 143 -10.95 -16.83 4.26
C ASP A 143 -11.71 -16.39 2.99
N PHE A 144 -12.05 -17.35 2.12
CA PHE A 144 -12.89 -17.16 0.95
C PHE A 144 -14.36 -17.59 1.16
N GLN A 145 -14.75 -18.04 2.36
CA GLN A 145 -16.16 -18.32 2.67
C GLN A 145 -16.90 -17.03 3.06
N ASP A 146 -17.48 -16.43 2.03
CA ASP A 146 -18.89 -16.01 2.00
C ASP A 146 -19.35 -14.82 2.85
N ASP A 147 -18.47 -13.86 3.23
CA ASP A 147 -18.99 -12.63 3.89
C ASP A 147 -18.07 -11.36 3.97
N GLY A 148 -17.50 -10.75 2.90
CA GLY A 148 -17.06 -9.36 3.17
C GLY A 148 -16.24 -8.45 2.27
N LEU A 149 -15.56 -8.89 1.21
CA LEU A 149 -14.64 -7.96 0.51
C LEU A 149 -14.80 -7.91 -1.01
N ILE A 150 -14.87 -9.06 -1.69
CA ILE A 150 -15.09 -9.08 -3.15
C ILE A 150 -16.55 -8.74 -3.49
N ASP A 151 -17.51 -9.15 -2.66
CA ASP A 151 -18.92 -8.80 -2.85
C ASP A 151 -19.22 -7.33 -2.55
N ALA A 152 -18.44 -6.69 -1.68
CA ALA A 152 -18.51 -5.25 -1.45
C ALA A 152 -18.06 -4.44 -2.68
N PHE A 153 -17.22 -5.03 -3.54
CA PHE A 153 -16.77 -4.40 -4.78
C PHE A 153 -17.77 -4.55 -5.95
N ARG A 154 -18.69 -5.51 -5.84
CA ARG A 154 -19.70 -5.80 -6.88
C ARG A 154 -21.02 -5.03 -6.73
N ARG A 155 -21.18 -4.23 -5.66
CA ARG A 155 -22.39 -3.43 -5.41
C ARG A 155 -22.22 -1.96 -5.76
#